data_AF-A0A3S0HX77-F1
#
_entry.id   AF-A0A3S0HX77-F1
#
_cell.length_a   1.000
_cell.length_b   1.000
_cell.length_c   1.000
_cell.angle_alpha   90.00
_cell.angle_beta   90.00
_cell.angle_gamma   90.00
#
_symmetry.space_group_name_H-M   'P 1'
#
loop_
_entity.id
_entity.type
_entity.pdbx_description
1 polymer ?
#
loop_
_entity_poly.entity_id
_entity_poly.type
_entity_poly.pdbx_seq_one_letter_code
_entity_poly.pdbx_strand_id
1 'polypeptide(L)'
;MGGFQVLAAGISQELHRLLTGQRKTQRVNLALLVATKLDVYSAYLMDLTAGLPRDADRTDMRNQWIERVLKNPLIEPKTVMAPFAREVLGALAARGRPLVLILGQSKLNDRH
;
A
#
# COMPACT_ATOMS: atom_id res chain seq x y z
N MET A 1 20.04 -9.25 -4.16
CA MET A 1 18.99 -8.39 -3.55
C MET A 1 18.14 -9.29 -2.66
N GLY A 2 17.84 -8.87 -1.43
CA GLY A 2 16.98 -9.65 -0.52
C GLY A 2 15.50 -9.57 -0.91
N GLY A 3 14.69 -10.43 -0.29
CA GLY A 3 13.25 -10.57 -0.61
C GLY A 3 12.47 -9.26 -0.45
N PHE A 4 12.75 -8.51 0.62
CA PHE A 4 12.15 -7.20 0.84
C PHE A 4 12.45 -6.20 -0.30
N GLN A 5 13.70 -6.13 -0.76
CA GLN A 5 14.08 -5.16 -1.81
C GLN A 5 13.36 -5.46 -3.12
N VAL A 6 13.20 -6.75 -3.46
CA VAL A 6 12.43 -7.19 -4.64
C VAL A 6 10.97 -6.80 -4.51
N LEU A 7 10.36 -7.05 -3.34
CA LEU A 7 8.96 -6.70 -3.07
C LEU A 7 8.74 -5.17 -3.16
N ALA A 8 9.58 -4.39 -2.48
CA ALA A 8 9.51 -2.94 -2.49
C ALA A 8 9.70 -2.35 -3.90
N ALA A 9 10.63 -2.89 -4.69
CA ALA A 9 10.84 -2.48 -6.07
C ALA A 9 9.62 -2.76 -6.95
N GLY A 10 9.02 -3.96 -6.85
CA GLY A 10 7.82 -4.32 -7.60
C GLY A 10 6.63 -3.42 -7.27
N ILE A 11 6.37 -3.18 -5.99
CA ILE A 11 5.30 -2.27 -5.54
C ILE A 11 5.56 -0.85 -6.05
N SER A 12 6.80 -0.36 -5.96
CA SER A 12 7.15 0.99 -6.39
C SER A 12 7.00 1.17 -7.90
N GLN A 13 7.34 0.15 -8.69
CA GLN A 13 7.13 0.14 -10.13
C GLN A 13 5.65 0.20 -10.47
N GLU A 14 4.83 -0.58 -9.78
CA GLU A 14 3.41 -0.65 -10.05
C GLU A 14 2.68 0.64 -9.67
N LEU A 15 3.01 1.22 -8.51
CA LEU A 15 2.50 2.54 -8.13
C LEU A 15 2.96 3.62 -9.10
N HIS A 16 4.16 3.53 -9.66
CA HIS A 16 4.62 4.46 -10.68
C HIS A 16 3.80 4.36 -11.98
N ARG A 17 3.52 3.12 -12.41
CA ARG A 17 2.75 2.84 -13.63
C ARG A 17 1.30 3.30 -13.52
N LEU A 18 0.65 3.02 -12.39
CA LEU A 18 -0.78 3.26 -12.21
C LEU A 18 -1.13 4.65 -11.65
N LEU A 19 -0.26 5.25 -10.83
CA LEU A 19 -0.55 6.51 -10.13
C LEU A 19 0.24 7.68 -10.73
N THR A 20 0.14 7.89 -12.04
CA THR A 20 0.93 8.90 -12.77
C THR A 20 0.76 10.32 -12.21
N GLY A 21 -0.45 10.69 -11.80
CA GLY A 21 -0.77 11.99 -11.19
C GLY A 21 -0.35 12.16 -9.72
N GLN A 22 0.05 11.08 -9.03
CA GLN A 22 0.50 11.14 -7.64
C GLN A 22 1.95 11.67 -7.58
N ARG A 23 2.32 12.48 -6.57
CA ARG A 23 3.71 12.94 -6.47
C ARG A 23 4.66 11.76 -6.22
N LYS A 24 5.88 11.83 -6.79
CA LYS A 24 6.91 10.80 -6.62
C LYS A 24 7.16 10.44 -5.16
N THR A 25 7.27 11.43 -4.27
CA THR A 25 7.51 11.22 -2.84
C THR A 25 6.38 10.47 -2.15
N GLN A 26 5.12 10.74 -2.53
CA GLN A 26 3.95 10.01 -2.01
C GLN A 26 3.95 8.57 -2.50
N ARG A 27 4.22 8.31 -3.78
CA ARG A 27 4.34 6.95 -4.32
C ARG A 27 5.44 6.15 -3.63
N VAL A 28 6.63 6.73 -3.46
CA VAL A 28 7.77 6.07 -2.81
C VAL A 28 7.46 5.75 -1.34
N ASN A 29 6.88 6.69 -0.61
CA ASN A 29 6.50 6.46 0.79
C ASN A 29 5.41 5.38 0.92
N LEU A 30 4.40 5.43 0.05
CA LEU A 30 3.35 4.43 0.03
C LEU A 30 3.90 3.05 -0.35
N ALA A 31 4.81 2.97 -1.33
CA ALA A 31 5.46 1.73 -1.72
C ALA A 31 6.21 1.09 -0.55
N LEU A 32 7.00 1.89 0.16
CA LEU A 32 7.77 1.44 1.32
C LEU A 32 6.85 0.92 2.44
N LEU A 33 5.76 1.63 2.73
CA LEU A 33 4.81 1.23 3.76
C LEU A 33 4.06 -0.06 3.39
N VAL A 34 3.63 -0.19 2.13
CA VAL A 34 2.95 -1.41 1.64
C VAL A 34 3.91 -2.60 1.64
N ALA A 35 5.16 -2.42 1.20
CA ALA A 35 6.19 -3.46 1.24
C ALA A 35 6.44 -3.93 2.67
N THR A 36 6.57 -2.98 3.61
CA THR A 36 6.76 -3.29 5.04
C THR A 36 5.59 -4.11 5.58
N LYS A 37 4.34 -3.69 5.32
CA LYS A 37 3.14 -4.41 5.76
C LYS A 37 3.10 -5.84 5.22
N LEU A 38 3.46 -6.03 3.95
CA LEU A 38 3.46 -7.35 3.32
C LEU A 38 4.59 -8.25 3.85
N ASP A 39 5.74 -7.67 4.17
CA ASP A 39 6.89 -8.38 4.73
C ASP A 39 6.63 -8.82 6.18
N VAL A 40 6.08 -7.95 7.02
CA VAL A 40 5.75 -8.28 8.43
C VAL A 40 4.42 -9.01 8.60
N TYR A 41 3.58 -9.02 7.56
CA TYR A 41 2.22 -9.60 7.58
C TYR A 41 1.34 -9.12 8.75
N SER A 42 1.52 -7.88 9.20
CA SER A 42 0.79 -7.29 10.33
C SER A 42 0.36 -5.86 10.00
N ALA A 43 -0.79 -5.46 10.54
CA ALA A 43 -1.26 -4.07 10.52
C ALA A 43 -1.05 -3.36 11.86
N TYR A 44 -0.46 -4.05 12.85
CA TYR A 44 -0.16 -3.45 14.15
C TYR A 44 1.00 -2.46 14.00
N LEU A 45 0.83 -1.26 14.60
CA LEU A 45 1.76 -0.17 14.41
C LEU A 45 3.18 -0.52 14.88
N MET A 46 3.34 -1.26 15.99
CA MET A 46 4.67 -1.61 16.47
C MET A 46 5.39 -2.59 15.53
N ASP A 47 4.66 -3.55 14.96
CA ASP A 47 5.24 -4.50 14.00
C ASP A 47 5.67 -3.78 12.73
N LEU A 48 4.82 -2.87 12.23
CA LEU A 48 5.16 -2.02 11.08
C LEU A 48 6.39 -1.15 11.36
N THR A 49 6.50 -0.60 12.57
CA THR A 49 7.61 0.27 12.97
C THR A 49 8.91 -0.49 13.16
N ALA A 50 8.85 -1.72 13.69
CA ALA A 50 9.99 -2.60 13.83
C ALA A 50 10.48 -3.11 12.47
N GLY A 51 9.56 -3.42 11.55
CA GLY A 51 9.87 -3.90 10.21
C GLY A 51 10.23 -2.82 9.19
N LEU A 52 9.96 -1.54 9.48
CA LEU A 52 10.22 -0.45 8.53
C LEU A 52 11.74 -0.28 8.32
N PRO A 53 12.27 -0.51 7.09
CA PRO A 53 13.70 -0.40 6.80
C PRO A 53 14.05 1.05 6.49
N ARG A 54 13.89 1.90 7.52
CA ARG A 54 14.36 3.28 7.55
C ARG A 54 15.49 3.37 8.55
N ASP A 55 16.58 3.98 8.10
CA ASP A 55 17.62 4.45 9.00
C ASP A 55 17.08 5.61 9.82
N ALA A 56 17.02 5.42 11.13
CA ALA A 56 16.48 6.36 12.10
C ALA A 56 17.03 6.03 13.49
N ASP A 57 17.57 7.04 14.16
CA ASP A 57 18.23 6.89 15.47
C ASP A 57 17.27 6.40 16.57
N ARG A 58 15.97 6.64 16.41
CA ARG A 58 14.94 6.30 17.41
C ARG A 58 13.70 5.70 16.77
N THR A 59 13.11 4.71 17.45
CA THR A 59 11.89 4.00 17.02
C THR A 59 10.68 4.92 16.83
N ASP A 60 10.55 5.97 17.64
CA ASP A 60 9.46 6.95 17.51
C ASP A 60 9.53 7.73 16.19
N MET A 61 10.71 7.94 15.61
CA MET A 61 10.85 8.58 14.31
C MET A 61 10.24 7.74 13.18
N ARG A 62 10.37 6.40 13.26
CA ARG A 62 9.72 5.47 12.34
C ARG A 62 8.20 5.49 12.51
N ASN A 63 7.70 5.47 13.75
CA ASN A 63 6.27 5.66 14.06
C ASN A 63 5.73 6.96 13.45
N GLN A 64 6.39 8.09 13.73
CA GLN A 64 5.98 9.40 13.20
C GLN A 64 6.03 9.46 11.68
N TRP A 65 6.98 8.75 11.05
CA TRP A 65 7.02 8.65 9.60
C TRP A 65 5.79 7.91 9.05
N ILE A 66 5.44 6.75 9.63
CA ILE A 66 4.24 5.99 9.25
C ILE A 66 2.99 6.86 9.41
N GLU A 67 2.86 7.55 10.55
CA GLU A 67 1.75 8.47 10.78
C GLU A 67 1.67 9.58 9.73
N ARG A 68 2.81 10.19 9.35
CA ARG A 68 2.83 11.23 8.30
C ARG A 68 2.40 10.69 6.95
N VAL A 69 2.73 9.44 6.62
CA VAL A 69 2.28 8.80 5.38
C VAL A 69 0.78 8.55 5.43
N LEU A 70 0.28 7.94 6.51
CA LEU A 70 -1.14 7.59 6.65
C LEU A 70 -2.05 8.82 6.77
N LYS A 71 -1.59 9.89 7.43
CA LYS A 71 -2.34 11.15 7.60
C LYS A 71 -2.18 12.10 6.42
N ASN A 72 -1.46 11.73 5.36
CA ASN A 72 -1.23 12.62 4.22
C ASN A 72 -2.54 12.79 3.41
N PRO A 73 -3.17 13.97 3.40
CA PRO A 73 -4.47 14.16 2.73
C PRO A 73 -4.38 14.05 1.21
N LEU A 74 -3.17 14.12 0.66
CA LEU A 74 -2.92 13.97 -0.78
C LEU A 74 -2.78 12.50 -1.20
N ILE A 75 -2.74 11.55 -0.26
CA ILE A 75 -2.80 10.11 -0.52
C ILE A 75 -4.24 9.67 -0.26
N GLU A 76 -5.13 9.96 -1.20
CA GLU A 76 -6.55 9.62 -1.05
C GLU A 76 -6.77 8.13 -1.40
N PRO A 77 -7.31 7.30 -0.46
CA PRO A 77 -7.37 5.85 -0.66
C PRO A 77 -8.15 5.40 -1.89
N LYS A 78 -9.30 6.02 -2.21
CA LYS A 78 -10.11 5.60 -3.37
C LYS A 78 -9.39 5.86 -4.68
N THR A 79 -8.67 6.96 -4.78
CA THR A 79 -7.86 7.41 -5.92
C THR A 79 -6.67 6.49 -6.11
N VAL A 80 -6.02 6.10 -5.00
CA VAL A 80 -4.94 5.11 -5.01
C VAL A 80 -5.44 3.74 -5.45
N MET A 81 -6.58 3.27 -4.93
CA MET A 81 -7.09 1.91 -5.19
C MET A 81 -7.79 1.76 -6.55
N ALA A 82 -8.44 2.79 -7.07
CA ALA A 82 -9.29 2.69 -8.26
C ALA A 82 -8.57 2.17 -9.52
N PRO A 83 -7.33 2.61 -9.87
CA PRO A 83 -6.63 2.09 -11.04
C PRO A 83 -6.37 0.58 -10.97
N PHE A 84 -6.02 0.06 -9.79
CA PHE A 84 -5.81 -1.38 -9.57
C PHE A 84 -7.11 -2.17 -9.78
N ALA A 85 -8.22 -1.69 -9.21
CA ALA A 85 -9.53 -2.31 -9.39
C ALA A 85 -9.94 -2.33 -10.87
N ARG A 86 -9.76 -1.22 -11.59
CA ARG A 86 -10.07 -1.13 -13.03
C ARG A 86 -9.24 -2.11 -13.85
N GLU A 87 -7.95 -2.26 -13.55
CA GLU A 87 -7.09 -3.18 -14.27
C GLU A 87 -7.52 -4.63 -14.08
N VAL A 88 -7.79 -5.05 -12.83
CA VAL A 88 -8.26 -6.42 -12.54
C VAL A 88 -9.60 -6.68 -13.23
N LEU A 89 -10.54 -5.74 -13.13
CA LEU A 89 -11.84 -5.86 -13.79
C LEU A 89 -11.71 -5.91 -15.31
N GLY A 90 -10.86 -5.06 -15.90
CA GLY A 90 -10.60 -5.05 -17.34
C GLY A 90 -9.96 -6.35 -17.83
N ALA A 91 -8.98 -6.87 -17.10
CA ALA A 91 -8.33 -8.14 -17.41
C ALA A 91 -9.28 -9.34 -17.32
N LEU A 92 -10.24 -9.31 -16.39
CA LEU A 92 -11.28 -10.33 -16.28
C LEU A 92 -12.32 -10.20 -17.40
N ALA A 93 -12.74 -8.97 -17.73
CA ALA A 93 -13.72 -8.70 -18.78
C ALA A 93 -13.21 -9.12 -20.17
N ALA A 94 -11.91 -8.92 -20.43
CA ALA A 94 -11.26 -9.30 -21.68
C ALA A 94 -11.30 -10.81 -21.98
N ARG A 95 -11.65 -11.66 -20.99
CA ARG A 95 -11.75 -13.11 -21.16
C ARG A 95 -13.06 -13.57 -21.83
N GLY A 96 -13.95 -12.64 -22.19
CA GLY A 96 -15.21 -12.95 -22.89
C GLY A 96 -16.21 -13.78 -22.07
N ARG A 97 -16.03 -13.83 -20.74
CA ARG A 97 -16.94 -14.52 -19.81
C ARG A 97 -17.62 -13.50 -18.90
N PRO A 98 -18.84 -13.77 -18.42
CA PRO A 98 -19.49 -12.94 -17.42
C PRO A 98 -18.58 -12.72 -16.20
N LEU A 99 -18.51 -11.48 -15.74
CA LEU A 99 -17.80 -11.13 -14.50
C LEU A 99 -18.60 -11.59 -13.29
N VAL A 100 -17.98 -12.38 -12.42
CA VAL A 100 -18.55 -12.72 -11.11
C VAL A 100 -17.97 -11.77 -10.07
N LEU A 101 -18.82 -10.90 -9.51
CA LEU A 101 -18.46 -9.99 -8.45
C LEU A 101 -18.93 -10.54 -7.11
N ILE A 102 -17.99 -10.94 -6.25
CA ILE A 102 -18.30 -11.31 -4.87
C ILE A 102 -18.39 -10.02 -4.06
N LEU A 103 -19.62 -9.68 -3.67
CA LEU A 103 -19.89 -8.54 -2.81
C LEU A 103 -20.11 -9.03 -1.39
N GLY A 104 -19.38 -8.42 -0.46
CA GLY A 104 -19.54 -8.65 0.96
C GLY A 104 -19.37 -7.33 1.69
N GLN A 105 -20.00 -7.21 2.85
CA GLN A 105 -19.81 -6.09 3.74
C GLN A 105 -19.14 -6.59 5.01
N SER A 106 -18.02 -5.97 5.37
CA SER A 106 -17.36 -6.18 6.66
C SER A 106 -17.35 -4.87 7.42
N LYS A 107 -17.56 -4.94 8.73
CA LYS A 107 -17.44 -3.78 9.61
C LYS A 107 -16.03 -3.75 10.18
N LEU A 108 -15.30 -2.67 9.93
CA LEU A 108 -14.17 -2.31 10.77
C LEU A 108 -14.76 -1.87 12.11
N ASN A 109 -14.55 -2.65 13.16
CA ASN A 109 -15.09 -2.34 14.48
C ASN A 109 -14.09 -1.45 15.23
N ASP A 110 -14.57 -0.46 15.97
CA ASP A 110 -13.73 0.44 16.78
C ASP A 110 -13.16 -0.27 18.02
N ARG A 111 -13.43 -1.57 18.21
CA ARG A 111 -12.88 -2.36 19.31
C ARG A 111 -11.45 -2.76 19.01
N HIS A 112 -10.54 -1.87 19.38
CA HIS A 112 -9.27 -2.19 20.01
C HIS A 112 -9.32 -1.68 21.45
#